data_AF-A0A7G1HUS1-F1
#
_entry.id   AF-A0A7G1HUS1-F1
#
_cell.length_a   1.000
_cell.length_b   1.000
_cell.length_c   1.000
_cell.angle_alpha   90.00
_cell.angle_beta   90.00
_cell.angle_gamma   90.00
#
_symmetry.space_group_name_H-M   'P 1'
#
loop_
_entity.id
_entity.type
_entity.pdbx_description
1 polymer ?
#
loop_
_entity_poly.entity_id
_entity_poly.type
_entity_poly.pdbx_seq_one_letter_code
_entity_poly.pdbx_strand_id
1 'polypeptide(L)'
;MTVQQRIEQRIKQMDEKLNLADEQETKIRKLYANFNKQKYPREKRREAMDKLTADISLLLTAEQQTIYKQMTEQAIAEMKKGKRNKTKE
;
A
#
# COMPACT_ATOMS: atom_id res chain seq x y z
N MET A 1 6.06 -16.94 5.14
CA MET A 1 5.47 -15.69 5.65
C MET A 1 3.96 -15.72 5.41
N THR A 2 3.15 -15.61 6.46
CA THR A 2 1.68 -15.64 6.34
C THR A 2 1.14 -14.34 5.72
N VAL A 3 -0.14 -14.32 5.33
CA VAL A 3 -0.81 -13.08 4.89
C VAL A 3 -0.77 -12.03 5.99
N GLN A 4 -1.08 -12.41 7.23
CA GLN A 4 -1.07 -11.49 8.37
C GLN A 4 0.30 -10.89 8.61
N GLN A 5 1.36 -11.71 8.61
CA GLN A 5 2.73 -11.21 8.78
C GLN A 5 3.14 -10.21 7.69
N ARG A 6 2.71 -10.42 6.43
CA ARG A 6 2.95 -9.45 5.34
C ARG A 6 2.19 -8.14 5.55
N ILE A 7 0.97 -8.21 6.08
CA ILE A 7 0.17 -7.02 6.40
C ILE A 7 0.85 -6.24 7.52
N GLU A 8 1.27 -6.92 8.59
CA GLU A 8 1.97 -6.30 9.72
C GLU A 8 3.27 -5.63 9.30
N GLN A 9 4.09 -6.32 8.48
CA GLN A 9 5.32 -5.72 7.98
C GLN A 9 5.05 -4.45 7.16
N ARG A 10 3.99 -4.44 6.35
CA ARG A 10 3.65 -3.28 5.53
C ARG A 10 3.12 -2.12 6.36
N ILE A 11 2.31 -2.40 7.39
CA ILE A 11 1.84 -1.39 8.34
C ILE A 11 3.03 -0.81 9.09
N LYS A 12 3.94 -1.64 9.60
CA LYS A 12 5.15 -1.18 10.29
C LYS A 12 5.99 -0.25 9.43
N GLN A 13 6.20 -0.57 8.15
CA GLN A 13 6.92 0.31 7.22
C GLN A 13 6.22 1.64 6.94
N MET A 14 4.88 1.65 7.00
CA MET A 14 4.09 2.87 6.87
C MET A 14 4.15 3.67 8.16
N ASP A 15 4.02 3.02 9.32
CA ASP A 15 4.09 3.63 10.64
C ASP A 15 5.44 4.30 10.88
N GLU A 16 6.56 3.62 10.58
CA GLU A 16 7.91 4.18 10.68
C GLU A 16 8.11 5.48 9.88
N LYS A 17 7.26 5.75 8.87
CA LYS A 17 7.35 6.96 8.02
C LYS A 17 6.25 7.98 8.28
N LEU A 18 5.07 7.52 8.69
CA LEU A 18 3.86 8.34 8.84
C LEU A 18 3.52 8.62 10.30
N ASN A 19 4.16 7.94 11.25
CA ASN A 19 3.81 7.90 12.67
C ASN A 19 2.30 7.69 12.83
N LEU A 20 1.83 6.50 12.46
CA LEU A 20 0.41 6.17 12.46
C LEU A 20 -0.08 6.04 13.91
N ALA A 21 -1.27 6.57 14.19
CA ALA A 21 -1.93 6.27 15.45
C ALA A 21 -2.44 4.83 15.47
N ASP A 22 -2.53 4.21 16.65
CA ASP A 22 -3.02 2.83 16.81
C ASP A 22 -4.39 2.59 16.14
N GLU A 23 -5.26 3.60 16.15
CA GLU A 23 -6.56 3.56 15.48
C GLU A 23 -6.43 3.51 13.95
N GLN A 24 -5.50 4.28 13.38
CA GLN A 24 -5.20 4.28 11.94
C GLN A 24 -4.63 2.93 11.53
N GLU A 25 -3.66 2.40 12.28
CA GLU A 25 -3.07 1.08 12.03
C GLU A 25 -4.13 -0.02 12.02
N THR A 26 -5.02 0.00 13.00
CA THR A 26 -6.11 -0.99 13.12
C THR A 26 -7.04 -0.94 11.91
N LYS A 27 -7.42 0.26 11.46
CA LYS A 27 -8.27 0.44 10.27
C LYS A 27 -7.55 -0.02 8.99
N ILE A 28 -6.28 0.35 8.83
CA ILE A 28 -5.45 -0.06 7.68
C ILE A 28 -5.27 -1.59 7.66
N ARG A 29 -5.05 -2.23 8.82
CA ARG A 29 -4.96 -3.70 8.95
C ARG A 29 -6.22 -4.38 8.46
N LYS A 30 -7.40 -3.85 8.82
CA LYS A 30 -8.69 -4.38 8.37
C LYS A 30 -8.86 -4.22 6.86
N LEU A 31 -8.48 -3.08 6.29
CA LEU A 31 -8.52 -2.85 4.83
C LEU A 31 -7.66 -3.87 4.07
N TYR A 32 -6.40 -4.05 4.48
CA TYR A 32 -5.52 -5.04 3.86
C TYR A 32 -6.01 -6.48 4.03
N ALA A 33 -6.55 -6.82 5.20
CA ALA A 33 -7.12 -8.15 5.44
C ALA A 33 -8.32 -8.42 4.52
N ASN A 34 -9.21 -7.44 4.35
CA ASN A 34 -10.36 -7.55 3.46
C ASN A 34 -9.92 -7.65 1.99
N PHE A 35 -8.99 -6.77 1.58
CA PHE A 35 -8.41 -6.79 0.24
C PHE A 35 -7.78 -8.16 -0.09
N ASN A 36 -7.02 -8.75 0.83
CA ASN A 36 -6.34 -10.01 0.57
C ASN A 36 -7.27 -11.24 0.67
N LYS A 37 -8.40 -11.13 1.37
CA LYS A 37 -9.47 -12.15 1.31
C LYS A 37 -10.14 -12.15 -0.06
N GLN A 38 -10.26 -10.99 -0.69
CA GLN A 38 -10.89 -10.86 -1.99
C GLN A 38 -9.92 -11.29 -3.12
N LYS A 39 -10.29 -12.34 -3.86
CA LYS A 39 -9.55 -12.76 -5.06
C LYS A 39 -9.94 -11.88 -6.25
N TYR A 40 -9.14 -10.86 -6.51
CA TYR A 40 -9.32 -10.00 -7.68
C TYR A 40 -8.74 -10.64 -8.95
N PRO A 41 -9.47 -10.68 -10.07
CA PRO A 41 -8.92 -11.05 -11.37
C PRO A 41 -7.82 -10.06 -11.78
N ARG A 42 -6.89 -10.52 -12.63
CA ARG A 42 -5.66 -9.76 -12.97
C ARG A 42 -5.95 -8.37 -13.53
N GLU A 43 -6.99 -8.24 -14.35
CA GLU A 43 -7.43 -6.96 -14.92
C GLU A 43 -7.91 -5.97 -13.84
N LYS A 44 -8.70 -6.44 -12.86
CA LYS A 44 -9.26 -5.61 -11.79
C LYS A 44 -8.31 -5.40 -10.62
N ARG A 45 -7.16 -6.10 -10.58
CA ARG A 45 -6.16 -5.97 -9.51
C ARG A 45 -5.62 -4.54 -9.41
N ARG A 46 -5.50 -3.85 -10.54
CA ARG A 46 -5.02 -2.46 -10.55
C ARG A 46 -6.05 -1.51 -9.94
N GLU A 47 -7.28 -1.56 -10.42
CA GLU A 47 -8.38 -0.76 -9.87
C GLU A 47 -8.59 -1.03 -8.38
N ALA A 48 -8.51 -2.28 -7.95
CA ALA A 48 -8.63 -2.65 -6.54
C ALA A 48 -7.47 -2.13 -5.69
N MET A 49 -6.24 -2.09 -6.23
CA MET A 49 -5.08 -1.48 -5.57
C MET A 49 -5.22 0.04 -5.49
N ASP A 50 -5.70 0.69 -6.54
CA ASP A 50 -5.95 2.13 -6.55
C ASP A 50 -7.03 2.50 -5.51
N LYS A 51 -8.10 1.71 -5.44
CA LYS A 51 -9.15 1.86 -4.42
C LYS A 51 -8.60 1.67 -3.00
N LEU A 52 -7.81 0.61 -2.76
CA LEU A 52 -7.18 0.39 -1.46
C LEU A 52 -6.27 1.56 -1.06
N THR A 53 -5.53 2.12 -2.02
CA THR A 53 -4.65 3.27 -1.79
C THR A 53 -5.45 4.52 -1.44
N ALA A 54 -6.57 4.75 -2.11
CA ALA A 54 -7.49 5.85 -1.80
C ALA A 54 -8.13 5.68 -0.41
N ASP A 55 -8.63 4.48 -0.09
CA ASP A 55 -9.24 4.18 1.22
C ASP A 55 -8.22 4.38 2.36
N ILE A 56 -6.96 3.97 2.18
CA ILE A 56 -5.89 4.23 3.15
C ILE A 56 -5.63 5.73 3.25
N SER A 57 -5.54 6.45 2.13
CA SER A 57 -5.32 7.91 2.13
C SER A 57 -6.40 8.65 2.92
N LEU A 58 -7.66 8.22 2.87
CA LEU A 58 -8.76 8.82 3.64
C LEU A 58 -8.64 8.62 5.15
N LEU A 59 -7.86 7.63 5.60
CA LEU A 59 -7.59 7.39 7.02
C LEU A 59 -6.41 8.21 7.57
N LEU A 60 -5.65 8.85 6.70
CA LEU A 60 -4.46 9.62 7.03
C LEU A 60 -4.78 11.11 7.17
N THR A 61 -3.99 11.82 7.98
CA THR A 61 -4.04 13.29 8.06
C THR A 61 -3.45 13.92 6.79
N ALA A 62 -3.72 15.21 6.52
CA ALA A 62 -3.21 15.89 5.33
C ALA A 62 -1.68 15.83 5.19
N GLU A 63 -0.95 15.91 6.31
CA GLU A 63 0.51 15.77 6.35
C GLU A 63 0.94 14.34 5.98
N GLN A 64 0.31 13.34 6.58
CA GLN A 64 0.57 11.92 6.28
C GLN A 64 0.22 11.54 4.84
N GLN A 65 -0.86 12.09 4.29
CA GLN A 65 -1.28 11.87 2.90
C GLN A 65 -0.20 12.29 1.90
N THR A 66 0.48 13.41 2.17
CA THR A 66 1.55 13.92 1.30
C THR A 66 2.72 12.94 1.24
N ILE A 67 3.15 12.43 2.40
CA ILE A 67 4.23 11.45 2.52
C ILE A 67 3.81 10.13 1.86
N TYR A 68 2.59 9.66 2.14
CA TYR A 68 2.07 8.41 1.59
C TYR A 68 1.94 8.45 0.06
N LYS A 69 1.54 9.60 -0.50
CA LYS A 69 1.51 9.81 -1.96
C LYS A 69 2.90 9.72 -2.56
N GLN A 70 3.89 10.40 -1.99
CA GLN A 70 5.28 10.34 -2.45
C GLN A 70 5.83 8.91 -2.41
N MET A 71 5.56 8.16 -1.33
CA MET A 71 5.94 6.75 -1.22
C MET A 71 5.31 5.89 -2.34
N THR A 72 4.03 6.12 -2.63
CA THR A 72 3.29 5.37 -3.65
C THR A 72 3.80 5.70 -5.05
N GLU A 73 4.03 6.98 -5.35
CA GLU A 73 4.60 7.44 -6.62
C GLU A 73 6.03 6.89 -6.83
N GLN A 74 6.85 6.89 -5.77
CA GLN A 74 8.19 6.31 -5.81
C GLN A 74 8.14 4.81 -6.07
N ALA A 75 7.25 4.06 -5.41
CA ALA A 75 7.08 2.63 -5.67
C ALA A 75 6.65 2.35 -7.12
N ILE A 76 5.77 3.18 -7.69
CA ILE A 76 5.36 3.08 -9.10
C ILE A 76 6.53 3.42 -10.04
N ALA A 77 7.31 4.46 -9.74
CA ALA A 77 8.47 4.87 -10.52
C ALA A 77 9.55 3.79 -10.53
N GLU A 78 9.85 3.18 -9.38
CA GLU A 78 10.78 2.07 -9.24
C GLU A 78 10.28 0.83 -9.99
N MET A 79 8.99 0.50 -9.93
CA MET A 79 8.41 -0.57 -10.76
C MET A 79 8.58 -0.31 -12.28
N LYS A 80 8.47 0.96 -12.72
CA LYS A 80 8.70 1.34 -14.12
C LYS A 80 10.19 1.27 -14.48
N LYS A 81 11.11 1.67 -13.60
CA LYS A 81 12.56 1.57 -13.82
C LYS A 81 13.05 0.12 -13.84
N GLY A 82 12.59 -0.72 -12.90
CA GLY A 82 12.95 -2.13 -12.83
C GLY A 82 12.48 -2.95 -14.04
N LYS A 83 11.34 -2.59 -14.64
CA LYS A 83 10.92 -3.15 -15.94
C LYS A 83 11.86 -2.75 -17.09
N ARG A 84 12.44 -1.54 -17.04
CA ARG A 84 13.35 -1.02 -18.07
C ARG A 84 14.73 -1.70 -18.04
N ASN A 85 15.20 -2.15 -16.87
CA ASN A 85 16.44 -2.91 -16.75
C ASN A 85 16.28 -4.38 -17.17
N LYS A 86 15.11 -5.00 -16.97
CA LYS A 86 14.86 -6.40 -17.40
C LYS A 86 14.71 -6.60 -18.91
N THR A 87 14.58 -5.52 -19.70
CA THR A 87 14.48 -5.62 -21.18
C THR A 87 15.83 -5.37 -21.87
N LYS A 88 16.92 -5.21 -21.11
CA LYS A 88 18.28 -4.93 -21.65
C LYS A 88 19.29 -6.06 -21.41
N GLU A 89 18.84 -7.21 -20.92
CA GLU A 89 19.63 -8.44 -20.76
C GLU A 89 19.01 -9.54 -21.63
#